data_AF-A0A2J4YK98-F1
#
_entry.id   AF-A0A2J4YK98-F1
#
_cell.length_a   1.000
_cell.length_b   1.000
_cell.length_c   1.000
_cell.angle_alpha   90.00
_cell.angle_beta   90.00
_cell.angle_gamma   90.00
#
_symmetry.space_group_name_H-M   'P 1'
#
loop_
_entity.id
_entity.type
_entity.pdbx_description
1 polymer ?
#
loop_
_entity_poly.entity_id
_entity_poly.type
_entity_poly.pdbx_seq_one_letter_code
_entity_poly.pdbx_strand_id
1 'polypeptide(L)'
;MISVFDIFKIGIGPSSSHTVGPMKAGKQFTDDLIERGLLSEVTKVVVDVYGSLSLTGKGHHTDIAIIMGLAGNLPDTVDIDAIPGFIQDVNTHGRLMLANGQQEVAFPVDQCMNFHADNLSRHENGMRIT
;
A
#
# COMPACT_ATOMS: atom_id res chain seq x y z
N MET A 1 22.68 -15.98 2.41
CA MET A 1 22.94 -16.15 3.86
C MET A 1 21.73 -15.56 4.59
N ILE A 2 21.13 -16.28 5.52
CA ILE A 2 19.97 -15.78 6.29
C ILE A 2 20.50 -15.14 7.57
N SER A 3 20.15 -13.88 7.83
CA SER A 3 20.56 -13.13 9.03
C SER A 3 19.52 -13.26 10.15
N VAL A 4 19.94 -13.07 11.40
CA VAL A 4 18.99 -12.94 12.54
C VAL A 4 18.03 -11.77 12.33
N PHE A 5 18.48 -10.71 11.66
CA PHE A 5 17.66 -9.55 11.30
C PHE A 5 16.66 -9.86 10.17
N ASP A 6 16.83 -10.98 9.45
CA ASP A 6 15.82 -11.42 8.48
C ASP A 6 14.61 -12.06 9.17
N ILE A 7 14.84 -12.65 10.35
CA ILE A 7 13.84 -13.35 11.17
C ILE A 7 13.12 -12.36 12.10
N PHE A 8 13.87 -11.46 12.75
CA PHE A 8 13.32 -10.46 13.67
C PHE A 8 13.36 -9.07 13.03
N LYS A 9 12.19 -8.59 12.58
CA LYS A 9 12.02 -7.28 11.96
C LYS A 9 11.05 -6.43 12.75
N ILE A 10 11.39 -5.16 12.93
CA ILE A 10 10.45 -4.13 13.39
C ILE A 10 9.44 -3.90 12.26
N GLY A 11 8.17 -3.77 12.61
CA GLY A 11 7.10 -3.51 11.66
C GLY A 11 5.78 -3.29 12.39
N ILE A 12 4.71 -3.06 11.62
CA ILE A 12 3.35 -2.96 12.16
C ILE A 12 2.58 -4.28 12.03
N GLY A 13 1.73 -4.53 13.02
CA GLY A 13 0.73 -5.59 12.98
C GLY A 13 -0.49 -5.21 12.12
N PRO A 14 -1.44 -6.13 11.93
CA PRO A 14 -1.51 -7.46 12.56
C PRO A 14 -0.73 -8.56 11.83
N SER A 15 -0.31 -8.34 10.57
CA SER A 15 0.26 -9.42 9.74
C SER A 15 1.44 -8.97 8.88
N SER A 16 2.54 -9.72 8.90
CA SER A 16 3.70 -9.39 8.06
C SER A 16 3.43 -9.58 6.56
N SER A 17 2.69 -10.62 6.16
CA SER A 17 2.38 -10.88 4.75
C SER A 17 1.27 -9.99 4.21
N HIS A 18 0.34 -9.56 5.06
CA HIS A 18 -0.86 -8.82 4.65
C HIS A 18 -0.81 -7.32 5.04
N THR A 19 0.17 -6.90 5.83
CA THR A 19 0.36 -5.49 6.22
C THR A 19 1.75 -4.99 5.85
N VAL A 20 2.82 -5.63 6.33
CA VAL A 20 4.20 -5.17 6.07
C VAL A 20 4.58 -5.28 4.60
N GLY A 21 4.29 -6.42 3.95
CA GLY A 21 4.58 -6.63 2.52
C GLY A 21 3.87 -5.63 1.61
N PRO A 22 2.53 -5.51 1.69
CA PRO A 22 1.76 -4.58 0.87
C PRO A 22 2.14 -3.10 1.05
N MET A 23 2.45 -2.66 2.29
CA MET A 23 2.94 -1.30 2.51
C MET A 23 4.29 -1.05 1.83
N LYS A 24 5.22 -2.01 1.93
CA LYS A 24 6.51 -1.91 1.22
C LYS A 24 6.33 -1.86 -0.29
N ALA A 25 5.40 -2.65 -0.83
CA ALA A 25 5.09 -2.63 -2.26
C ALA A 25 4.54 -1.26 -2.71
N GLY A 26 3.64 -0.65 -1.93
CA GLY A 26 3.14 0.70 -2.20
C GLY A 26 4.24 1.76 -2.17
N LYS A 27 5.15 1.70 -1.19
CA LYS A 27 6.30 2.61 -1.08
C LYS A 27 7.26 2.44 -2.26
N GLN A 28 7.59 1.20 -2.60
CA GLN A 28 8.47 0.89 -3.71
C GLN A 28 7.90 1.41 -5.03
N PHE A 29 6.60 1.27 -5.27
CA PHE A 29 5.96 1.80 -6.47
C PHE A 29 6.14 3.32 -6.62
N THR A 30 5.95 4.09 -5.54
CA THR A 30 6.14 5.54 -5.61
C THR A 30 7.60 5.96 -5.73
N ASP A 31 8.52 5.20 -5.12
CA ASP A 31 9.96 5.39 -5.32
C ASP A 31 10.38 5.13 -6.76
N ASP A 32 9.89 4.05 -7.37
CA ASP A 32 10.16 3.72 -8.78
C ASP A 32 9.62 4.81 -9.72
N LEU A 33 8.47 5.42 -9.40
CA LEU A 33 7.94 6.56 -10.16
C LEU A 33 8.82 7.81 -10.05
N ILE A 34 9.36 8.09 -8.86
CA ILE A 34 10.29 9.20 -8.64
C ILE A 34 11.57 8.98 -9.42
N GLU A 35 12.18 7.79 -9.31
CA GLU A 35 13.43 7.45 -10.00
C GLU A 35 13.28 7.59 -11.52
N ARG A 36 12.10 7.25 -12.05
CA ARG A 36 11.79 7.37 -13.48
C ARG A 36 11.34 8.78 -13.90
N GLY A 37 11.21 9.72 -12.97
CA GLY A 37 10.73 11.07 -13.23
C GLY A 37 9.25 11.15 -13.64
N LEU A 38 8.45 10.13 -13.33
CA LEU A 38 7.05 10.01 -13.76
C LEU A 38 6.05 10.47 -12.69
N LEU A 39 6.47 10.66 -11.44
CA LEU A 39 5.57 10.95 -10.32
C LEU A 39 4.64 12.13 -10.61
N SER A 40 5.16 13.23 -11.15
CA SER A 40 4.38 14.45 -11.45
C SER A 40 3.34 14.27 -12.55
N GLU A 41 3.47 13.23 -13.38
CA GLU A 41 2.51 12.92 -14.46
C GLU A 41 1.36 12.04 -13.96
N VAL A 42 1.48 11.44 -12.77
CA VAL A 42 0.45 10.56 -12.22
C VAL A 42 -0.74 11.40 -11.78
N THR A 43 -1.91 11.08 -12.32
CA THR A 43 -3.17 11.77 -12.00
C THR A 43 -4.14 10.88 -11.22
N LYS A 44 -3.95 9.56 -11.28
CA LYS A 44 -4.76 8.53 -10.63
C LYS A 44 -3.88 7.32 -10.35
N VAL A 45 -4.16 6.63 -9.24
CA VAL A 45 -3.57 5.32 -8.93
C VAL A 45 -4.69 4.31 -8.74
N VAL A 46 -4.54 3.11 -9.29
CA VAL A 46 -5.45 1.98 -9.07
C VAL A 46 -4.65 0.81 -8.51
N VAL A 47 -5.17 0.23 -7.44
CA VAL A 47 -4.62 -0.94 -6.77
C VAL A 47 -5.59 -2.09 -6.95
N ASP A 48 -5.09 -3.18 -7.52
CA ASP A 48 -5.80 -4.45 -7.64
C ASP A 48 -5.13 -5.48 -6.73
N VAL A 49 -5.89 -6.05 -5.80
CA VAL A 49 -5.43 -7.05 -4.83
C VAL A 49 -6.06 -8.39 -5.17
N TYR A 50 -5.27 -9.47 -5.15
CA TYR A 50 -5.66 -10.80 -5.64
C TYR A 50 -5.52 -11.87 -4.58
N GLY A 51 -6.20 -12.99 -4.78
CA GLY A 51 -6.05 -14.24 -4.03
C GLY A 51 -6.22 -14.14 -2.52
N SER A 52 -5.39 -14.85 -1.76
CA SER A 52 -5.45 -14.89 -0.29
C SER A 52 -5.26 -13.50 0.34
N LEU A 53 -4.45 -12.64 -0.30
CA LEU A 53 -4.23 -11.27 0.12
C LEU A 53 -5.52 -10.44 0.00
N SER A 54 -6.32 -10.68 -1.04
CA SER A 54 -7.61 -10.03 -1.24
C SER A 54 -8.67 -10.55 -0.27
N LEU A 55 -8.82 -11.87 -0.18
CA LEU A 55 -9.87 -12.54 0.60
C LEU A 55 -9.84 -12.17 2.09
N THR A 56 -8.65 -11.96 2.63
CA THR A 56 -8.47 -11.61 4.05
C THR A 56 -8.04 -10.15 4.25
N GLY A 57 -7.89 -9.39 3.18
CA GLY A 57 -7.18 -8.11 3.18
C GLY A 57 -7.83 -7.04 4.06
N LYS A 58 -9.16 -6.89 3.99
CA LYS A 58 -9.89 -5.93 4.84
C LYS A 58 -9.79 -6.27 6.33
N GLY A 59 -9.78 -7.55 6.68
CA GLY A 59 -9.60 -8.01 8.07
C GLY A 59 -8.18 -7.85 8.60
N HIS A 60 -7.18 -7.71 7.72
CA HIS A 60 -5.77 -7.54 8.06
C HIS A 60 -5.23 -6.13 7.75
N HIS A 61 -6.10 -5.18 7.43
CA HIS A 61 -5.75 -3.79 7.09
C HIS A 61 -4.79 -3.68 5.89
N THR A 62 -4.92 -4.58 4.90
CA THR A 62 -4.11 -4.58 3.68
C THR A 62 -4.34 -3.32 2.84
N ASP A 63 -5.59 -2.87 2.73
CA ASP A 63 -5.95 -1.60 2.08
C ASP A 63 -5.23 -0.42 2.71
N ILE A 64 -5.34 -0.28 4.04
CA ILE A 64 -4.68 0.77 4.83
C ILE A 64 -3.17 0.70 4.61
N ALA A 65 -2.58 -0.50 4.70
CA ALA A 65 -1.16 -0.71 4.51
C ALA A 65 -0.68 -0.22 3.14
N ILE A 66 -1.41 -0.55 2.07
CA ILE A 66 -1.07 -0.11 0.71
C ILE A 66 -1.20 1.40 0.58
N ILE A 67 -2.29 1.99 1.09
CA ILE A 67 -2.52 3.45 1.04
C ILE A 67 -1.39 4.19 1.76
N MET A 68 -1.02 3.75 2.97
CA MET A 68 0.08 4.35 3.73
C MET A 68 1.43 4.19 3.03
N GLY A 69 1.66 3.04 2.38
CA GLY A 69 2.85 2.81 1.56
C GLY A 69 2.94 3.75 0.36
N LEU A 70 1.85 3.89 -0.41
CA LEU A 70 1.74 4.85 -1.50
C LEU A 70 1.95 6.29 -1.02
N ALA A 71 1.48 6.61 0.19
CA ALA A 71 1.71 7.91 0.82
C ALA A 71 3.18 8.16 1.22
N GLY A 72 4.06 7.16 1.13
CA GLY A 72 5.49 7.30 1.41
C GLY A 72 5.97 6.68 2.72
N ASN A 73 5.09 6.01 3.47
CA ASN A 73 5.43 5.43 4.77
C ASN A 73 6.10 4.06 4.64
N LEU A 74 6.88 3.70 5.65
CA LEU A 74 7.49 2.38 5.82
C LEU A 74 6.96 1.71 7.10
N PRO A 75 6.81 0.37 7.12
CA PRO A 75 6.24 -0.33 8.27
C PRO A 75 6.98 -0.18 9.59
N ASP A 76 8.28 0.12 9.55
CA ASP A 76 9.14 0.27 10.73
C ASP A 76 9.21 1.71 11.26
N THR A 77 8.72 2.70 10.51
CA THR A 77 8.78 4.12 10.87
C THR A 77 7.44 4.85 10.79
N VAL A 78 6.36 4.17 10.39
CA VAL A 78 5.03 4.80 10.27
C VAL A 78 4.52 5.28 11.62
N ASP A 79 3.96 6.50 11.63
CA ASP A 79 3.24 7.03 12.79
C ASP A 79 1.86 6.37 12.86
N ILE A 80 1.71 5.40 13.76
CA ILE A 80 0.50 4.59 13.93
C ILE A 80 -0.68 5.45 14.38
N ASP A 81 -0.44 6.48 15.18
CA ASP A 81 -1.49 7.30 15.76
C ASP A 81 -2.12 8.23 14.69
N ALA A 82 -1.36 8.56 13.65
CA ALA A 82 -1.83 9.38 12.53
C ALA A 82 -2.67 8.60 11.49
N ILE A 83 -2.55 7.27 11.43
CA ILE A 83 -3.19 6.43 10.39
C ILE A 83 -4.72 6.66 10.31
N PRO A 84 -5.49 6.60 11.41
CA PRO A 84 -6.95 6.70 11.32
C PRO A 84 -7.42 8.03 10.72
N GLY A 85 -6.78 9.14 11.11
CA GLY A 85 -7.09 10.47 10.57
C GLY A 85 -6.76 10.56 9.09
N PHE A 86 -5.56 10.10 8.70
CA PHE A 86 -5.13 10.10 7.30
C PHE A 86 -6.07 9.30 6.40
N ILE A 87 -6.45 8.08 6.82
CA ILE A 87 -7.37 7.23 6.03
C ILE A 87 -8.77 7.86 5.95
N GLN A 88 -9.24 8.50 7.02
CA GLN A 88 -10.52 9.22 7.00
C GLN A 88 -10.48 10.37 5.98
N ASP A 89 -9.38 11.12 5.91
CA ASP A 89 -9.21 12.19 4.94
C ASP A 89 -9.22 11.67 3.50
N VAL A 90 -8.49 10.58 3.23
CA VAL A 90 -8.48 9.94 1.90
C VAL A 90 -9.89 9.48 1.50
N ASN A 91 -10.62 8.83 2.41
CA ASN A 91 -11.99 8.38 2.15
C ASN A 91 -12.96 9.54 1.92
N THR A 92 -12.77 10.66 2.63
CA THR A 92 -13.68 11.82 2.56
C THR A 92 -13.47 12.59 1.26
N HIS A 93 -12.22 12.78 0.84
CA HIS A 93 -11.89 13.63 -0.31
C HIS A 93 -11.74 12.84 -1.61
N GLY A 94 -11.54 11.51 -1.55
CA GLY A 94 -11.22 10.69 -2.71
C GLY A 94 -9.91 11.11 -3.37
N ARG A 95 -8.96 11.60 -2.57
CA ARG A 95 -7.64 12.08 -2.98
C ARG A 95 -6.57 11.44 -2.11
N LEU A 96 -5.42 11.16 -2.71
CA LEU A 96 -4.27 10.60 -2.02
C LEU A 96 -3.03 11.43 -2.32
N MET A 97 -2.33 11.84 -1.25
CA MET A 97 -1.02 12.45 -1.31
C MET A 97 0.04 11.34 -1.41
N LEU A 98 0.68 11.22 -2.57
CA LEU A 98 1.75 10.25 -2.82
C LEU A 98 3.11 10.76 -2.34
N ALA A 99 3.99 9.81 -2.03
CA ALA A 99 5.41 10.05 -1.79
C ALA A 99 5.71 11.22 -0.84
N ASN A 100 5.17 11.15 0.38
CA ASN A 100 5.29 12.18 1.42
C ASN A 100 4.74 13.54 0.98
N GLY A 101 3.65 13.54 0.21
CA GLY A 101 2.94 14.75 -0.21
C GLY A 101 3.51 15.46 -1.43
N GLN A 102 4.35 14.80 -2.23
CA GLN A 102 4.92 15.38 -3.44
C GLN A 102 3.92 15.50 -4.59
N GLN A 103 2.93 14.60 -4.66
CA GLN A 103 1.93 14.59 -5.73
C GLN A 103 0.56 14.19 -5.18
N GLU A 104 -0.47 14.99 -5.46
CA GLU A 104 -1.85 14.61 -5.18
C GLU A 104 -2.46 13.89 -6.39
N VAL A 105 -3.12 12.75 -6.14
CA VAL A 105 -3.79 11.98 -7.20
C VAL A 105 -5.25 11.72 -6.85
N ALA A 106 -6.07 11.49 -7.88
CA ALA A 106 -7.41 10.95 -7.70
C ALA A 106 -7.31 9.54 -7.10
N PHE A 107 -8.00 9.31 -5.98
CA PHE A 107 -8.04 8.04 -5.27
C PHE A 107 -9.39 7.81 -4.57
N PRO A 108 -10.52 7.79 -5.30
CA PRO A 108 -11.77 7.28 -4.74
C PRO A 108 -11.60 5.79 -4.39
N VAL A 109 -11.57 5.48 -3.08
CA VAL A 109 -11.16 4.16 -2.56
C VAL A 109 -12.04 3.03 -3.10
N ASP A 110 -13.33 3.28 -3.29
CA ASP A 110 -14.30 2.33 -3.85
C ASP A 110 -14.01 1.95 -5.32
N GLN A 111 -13.25 2.76 -6.05
CA GLN A 111 -12.90 2.55 -7.46
C GLN A 111 -11.41 2.28 -7.69
N CYS A 112 -10.57 2.58 -6.69
CA CYS A 112 -9.12 2.53 -6.79
C CYS A 112 -8.50 1.48 -5.87
N MET A 113 -9.27 0.82 -5.02
CA MET A 113 -8.84 -0.31 -4.20
C MET A 113 -9.73 -1.52 -4.48
N ASN A 114 -9.37 -2.29 -5.51
CA ASN A 114 -10.16 -3.40 -6.01
C ASN A 114 -9.70 -4.72 -5.41
N PHE A 115 -10.65 -5.53 -4.95
CA PHE A 115 -10.41 -6.84 -4.35
C PHE A 115 -10.95 -7.92 -5.28
N HIS A 116 -10.05 -8.74 -5.80
CA HIS A 116 -10.33 -9.83 -6.74
C HIS A 116 -10.26 -11.18 -6.04
N ALA A 117 -11.12 -12.12 -6.43
CA ALA A 117 -11.17 -13.46 -5.82
C ALA A 117 -10.19 -14.46 -6.47
N ASP A 118 -9.75 -14.18 -7.69
CA ASP A 118 -8.79 -14.99 -8.44
C ASP A 118 -7.34 -14.68 -8.05
N ASN A 119 -6.44 -15.60 -8.41
CA ASN A 119 -5.01 -15.53 -8.13
C ASN A 119 -4.23 -15.05 -9.35
N LEU A 120 -3.13 -14.33 -9.11
CA LEU A 120 -2.11 -14.15 -10.14
C LEU A 120 -1.32 -15.46 -10.37
N SER A 121 -0.72 -15.60 -11.55
CA SER A 121 -0.08 -16.84 -12.01
C SER A 121 1.09 -17.32 -11.14
N ARG A 122 1.74 -16.43 -10.38
CA ARG A 122 2.95 -16.75 -9.62
C ARG A 122 2.68 -17.13 -8.16
N HIS A 123 1.79 -16.42 -7.49
CA HIS A 123 1.58 -16.54 -6.05
C HIS A 123 0.20 -16.00 -5.65
N GLU A 124 -0.39 -16.57 -4.60
CA GLU A 124 -1.72 -16.22 -4.08
C GLU A 124 -1.77 -14.82 -3.44
N ASN A 125 -0.69 -14.36 -2.83
CA ASN A 125 -0.55 -12.98 -2.34
C ASN A 125 -0.11 -12.03 -3.46
N GLY A 126 -1.01 -11.81 -4.42
CA GLY A 126 -0.76 -10.94 -5.58
C GLY A 126 -1.33 -9.55 -5.38
N MET A 127 -0.61 -8.53 -5.86
CA MET A 127 -1.16 -7.19 -6.06
C MET A 127 -0.58 -6.53 -7.31
N ARG A 128 -1.33 -5.62 -7.90
CA ARG A 128 -0.92 -4.77 -9.02
C ARG A 128 -1.24 -3.32 -8.70
N ILE A 129 -0.32 -2.42 -9.02
CA ILE A 129 -0.51 -0.98 -8.90
C ILE A 129 -0.32 -0.38 -10.30
N THR A 130 -1.26 0.46 -10.73
CA THR A 130 -1.27 1.09 -12.07
C THR A 130 -1.56 2.57 -11.97
#